data_AF-A0A928E1F8-F1
#
_entry.id   AF-A0A928E1F8-F1
#
_cell.length_a   1.000
_cell.length_b   1.000
_cell.length_c   1.000
_cell.angle_alpha   90.00
_cell.angle_beta   90.00
_cell.angle_gamma   90.00
#
_symmetry.space_group_name_H-M   'P 1'
#
loop_
_entity.id
_entity.type
_entity.pdbx_description
1 polymer ?
#
loop_
_entity_poly.entity_id
_entity_poly.type
_entity_poly.pdbx_seq_one_letter_code
_entity_poly.pdbx_strand_id
1 'polypeptide(L)'
;MIKGILALFRSGLIFNPMVLLGVLTGFVCMATLEDDKLKALYTNYNFYILMFLVAAAYVYFFKCVYFQGGYRVDWKETILSMIGHFCMLVLSFIFSMLFVMVVSFGGSETQTENEKQAAADLQKLQDDFRKQQQEIQKNYEAIMKAYDMPVQ
;
A
#
# COMPACT_ATOMS: atom_id res chain seq x y z
N MET A 1 -16.92 15.06 9.17
CA MET A 1 -16.20 13.77 9.18
C MET A 1 -16.25 13.05 10.53
N ILE A 2 -16.07 13.73 11.67
CA ILE A 2 -16.07 13.11 13.02
C ILE A 2 -17.37 12.33 13.33
N LYS A 3 -18.55 12.87 12.94
CA LYS A 3 -19.84 12.19 13.13
C LYS A 3 -19.97 10.86 12.39
N GLY A 4 -19.29 10.69 11.25
CA GLY A 4 -19.30 9.44 10.47
C GLY A 4 -18.45 8.35 11.13
N ILE A 5 -17.26 8.69 11.61
CA ILE A 5 -16.41 7.78 12.38
C ILE A 5 -17.10 7.40 13.69
N LEU A 6 -17.71 8.37 14.40
CA LEU A 6 -18.46 8.10 15.62
C LEU A 6 -19.68 7.19 15.38
N ALA A 7 -20.34 7.29 14.23
CA ALA A 7 -21.41 6.37 13.83
C ALA A 7 -20.88 4.95 13.55
N LEU A 8 -19.64 4.81 13.07
CA LEU A 8 -18.98 3.53 12.86
C LEU A 8 -18.59 2.85 14.20
N PHE A 9 -18.19 3.64 15.20
CA PHE A 9 -17.99 3.17 16.57
C PHE A 9 -19.31 2.81 17.26
N ARG A 10 -20.36 3.62 17.06
CA ARG A 10 -21.68 3.44 17.70
C ARG A 10 -22.50 2.29 17.09
N SER A 11 -22.30 1.98 15.81
CA SER A 11 -22.92 0.82 15.16
C SER A 11 -22.25 -0.51 15.50
N GLY A 12 -21.11 -0.48 16.22
CA GLY A 12 -20.33 -1.67 16.54
C GLY A 12 -19.70 -2.35 15.31
N LEU A 13 -19.76 -1.71 14.13
CA LEU A 13 -19.29 -2.28 12.87
C LEU A 13 -17.77 -2.53 12.90
N ILE A 14 -16.99 -1.63 13.54
CA ILE A 14 -15.54 -1.78 13.71
C ILE A 14 -15.21 -2.99 14.62
N PHE A 15 -16.08 -3.32 15.57
CA PHE A 15 -15.89 -4.47 16.47
C PHE A 15 -16.41 -5.78 15.88
N ASN A 16 -16.95 -5.77 14.65
CA ASN A 16 -17.35 -6.99 13.99
C ASN A 16 -16.09 -7.78 13.61
N PRO A 17 -15.90 -9.02 14.11
CA PRO A 17 -14.69 -9.80 13.87
C PRO A 17 -14.43 -10.04 12.38
N MET A 18 -15.48 -10.04 11.55
CA MET A 18 -15.36 -10.14 10.09
C MET A 18 -14.71 -8.92 9.45
N VAL A 19 -15.05 -7.72 9.93
CA VAL A 19 -14.48 -6.47 9.44
C VAL A 19 -13.03 -6.37 9.86
N LEU A 20 -12.72 -6.75 11.11
CA LEU A 20 -11.34 -6.81 11.60
C LEU A 20 -10.48 -7.79 10.80
N LEU A 21 -11.01 -8.98 10.50
CA LEU A 21 -10.32 -9.94 9.66
C LEU A 21 -10.07 -9.40 8.26
N GLY A 22 -11.05 -8.77 7.61
CA GLY A 22 -10.86 -8.18 6.29
C GLY A 22 -9.80 -7.07 6.30
N VAL A 23 -9.81 -6.19 7.31
CA VAL A 23 -8.76 -5.16 7.49
C VAL A 23 -7.39 -5.79 7.69
N LEU A 24 -7.24 -6.74 8.60
CA LEU A 24 -5.96 -7.39 8.88
C LEU A 24 -5.43 -8.12 7.64
N THR A 25 -6.30 -8.82 6.92
CA THR A 25 -5.93 -9.49 5.66
C THR A 25 -5.48 -8.47 4.61
N GLY A 26 -6.15 -7.31 4.52
CA GLY A 26 -5.75 -6.22 3.63
C GLY A 26 -4.37 -5.67 3.95
N PHE A 27 -4.11 -5.32 5.21
CA PHE A 27 -2.79 -4.85 5.64
C PHE A 27 -1.68 -5.89 5.37
N VAL A 28 -1.93 -7.16 5.68
CA VAL A 28 -0.95 -8.23 5.43
C VAL A 28 -0.70 -8.40 3.92
N CYS A 29 -1.74 -8.35 3.09
CA CYS A 29 -1.58 -8.45 1.64
C CYS A 29 -0.74 -7.29 1.09
N MET A 30 -0.98 -6.04 1.50
CA MET A 30 -0.14 -4.91 1.07
C MET A 30 1.29 -5.01 1.56
N ALA A 31 1.51 -5.53 2.77
CA ALA A 31 2.85 -5.59 3.36
C ALA A 31 3.72 -6.72 2.78
N THR A 32 3.11 -7.77 2.22
CA THR A 32 3.81 -9.00 1.82
C THR A 32 3.85 -9.26 0.31
N LEU A 33 2.89 -8.71 -0.45
CA LEU A 33 2.83 -8.92 -1.91
C LEU A 33 3.34 -7.69 -2.67
N GLU A 34 4.11 -7.96 -3.72
CA GLU A 34 4.46 -6.96 -4.75
C GLU A 34 3.23 -6.60 -5.60
N ASP A 35 3.22 -5.38 -6.16
CA ASP A 35 2.10 -4.79 -6.90
C ASP A 35 1.54 -5.69 -8.02
N ASP A 36 2.41 -6.40 -8.74
CA ASP A 36 2.01 -7.32 -9.81
C ASP A 36 1.20 -8.52 -9.29
N LYS A 37 1.60 -9.07 -8.14
CA LYS A 37 0.90 -10.18 -7.49
C LYS A 37 -0.39 -9.70 -6.83
N LEU A 38 -0.39 -8.46 -6.35
CA LEU A 38 -1.55 -7.81 -5.75
C LEU A 38 -2.65 -7.60 -6.79
N LYS A 39 -2.29 -7.19 -8.01
CA LYS A 39 -3.21 -7.12 -9.16
C LYS A 39 -3.76 -8.49 -9.57
N ALA A 40 -2.92 -9.52 -9.52
CA ALA A 40 -3.36 -10.89 -9.77
C ALA A 40 -4.32 -11.41 -8.68
N LEU A 41 -4.13 -11.01 -7.42
CA LEU A 41 -5.00 -11.37 -6.29
C LEU A 41 -6.43 -10.82 -6.49
N TYR A 42 -6.57 -9.58 -7.00
CA TYR A 42 -7.88 -8.97 -7.27
C TYR A 42 -8.72 -9.72 -8.29
N THR A 43 -8.09 -10.36 -9.27
CA THR A 43 -8.78 -11.11 -10.32
C THR A 43 -8.94 -12.59 -9.96
N ASN A 44 -8.40 -13.02 -8.82
CA ASN A 44 -8.39 -14.41 -8.43
C ASN A 44 -9.69 -14.83 -7.72
N TYR A 45 -10.55 -15.55 -8.45
CA TYR A 45 -11.79 -16.09 -7.92
C TYR A 45 -11.61 -16.99 -6.70
N ASN A 46 -10.51 -17.74 -6.61
CA ASN A 46 -10.28 -18.65 -5.49
C ASN A 46 -10.13 -17.91 -4.16
N PHE A 47 -9.59 -16.69 -4.20
CA PHE A 47 -9.44 -15.86 -3.01
C PHE A 47 -10.81 -15.38 -2.48
N TYR A 48 -11.70 -14.93 -3.36
CA TYR A 48 -13.06 -14.53 -2.96
C TYR A 48 -13.90 -15.72 -2.49
N ILE A 49 -13.72 -16.90 -3.08
CA ILE A 49 -14.36 -18.13 -2.61
C ILE A 49 -13.87 -18.48 -1.20
N LEU A 50 -12.56 -18.35 -0.94
CA LEU A 50 -12.02 -18.57 0.40
C LEU A 50 -12.60 -17.58 1.41
N MET A 51 -12.68 -16.30 1.06
CA MET A 51 -13.33 -15.27 1.88
C MET A 51 -14.80 -15.59 2.17
N PHE A 52 -15.53 -16.09 1.17
CA PHE A 52 -16.90 -16.54 1.35
C PHE A 52 -16.99 -17.75 2.29
N LEU A 53 -16.08 -18.70 2.17
CA LEU A 53 -16.03 -19.88 3.04
C LEU A 53 -15.75 -19.51 4.49
N VAL A 54 -14.84 -18.55 4.73
CA VAL A 54 -14.57 -18.00 6.06
C VAL A 54 -15.80 -17.30 6.63
N ALA A 55 -16.49 -16.48 5.82
CA ALA A 55 -17.74 -15.83 6.20
C ALA A 55 -18.86 -16.83 6.54
N ALA A 56 -19.00 -17.86 5.70
CA ALA A 56 -19.98 -18.93 5.90
C ALA A 56 -19.70 -19.73 7.16
N ALA A 57 -18.43 -20.11 7.41
CA ALA A 57 -18.02 -20.82 8.61
C ALA A 57 -18.34 -20.01 9.87
N TYR A 58 -18.02 -18.72 9.89
CA TYR A 58 -18.32 -17.86 11.02
C TYR A 58 -19.83 -17.75 11.31
N VAL A 59 -20.64 -17.55 10.28
CA VAL A 59 -22.11 -17.48 10.47
C VAL A 59 -22.65 -18.83 10.93
N TYR A 60 -22.14 -19.93 10.37
CA TYR A 60 -22.54 -21.27 10.77
C TYR A 60 -22.23 -21.58 12.25
N PHE A 61 -21.04 -21.22 12.74
CA PHE A 61 -20.63 -21.51 14.12
C PHE A 61 -21.18 -20.52 15.15
N PHE A 62 -21.23 -19.22 14.84
CA PHE A 62 -21.50 -18.17 15.84
C PHE A 62 -22.85 -17.46 15.67
N LYS A 63 -23.41 -17.43 14.46
CA LYS A 63 -24.60 -16.63 14.13
C LYS A 63 -25.68 -17.40 13.38
N CYS A 64 -25.76 -18.71 13.60
CA CYS A 64 -26.78 -19.54 12.98
C CYS A 64 -28.18 -19.06 13.44
N VAL A 65 -29.06 -18.75 12.49
CA VAL A 65 -30.39 -18.22 12.77
C VAL A 65 -31.37 -19.39 12.80
N TYR A 66 -32.07 -19.53 13.92
CA TYR A 66 -33.09 -20.56 14.11
C TYR A 66 -34.49 -19.93 14.05
N PHE A 67 -35.48 -20.68 13.57
CA PHE A 67 -36.89 -20.30 13.68
C PHE A 67 -37.28 -20.08 15.14
N GLN A 68 -38.31 -19.25 15.39
CA GLN A 68 -38.91 -19.08 16.72
C GLN A 68 -39.29 -20.45 17.29
N GLY A 69 -38.51 -20.91 18.30
CA GLY A 69 -38.61 -22.25 18.88
C GLY A 69 -37.36 -23.12 18.75
N GLY A 70 -36.27 -22.66 18.11
CA GLY A 70 -34.93 -23.29 18.17
C GLY A 70 -34.77 -24.63 17.46
N TYR A 71 -35.85 -25.21 16.92
CA TYR A 71 -35.88 -26.57 16.42
C TYR A 71 -35.47 -26.71 14.95
N ARG A 72 -35.57 -25.64 14.16
CA ARG A 72 -35.20 -25.62 12.73
C ARG A 72 -34.34 -24.42 12.42
N VAL A 73 -33.28 -24.64 11.64
CA VAL A 73 -32.45 -23.57 11.08
C VAL A 73 -33.28 -22.83 10.03
N ASP A 74 -33.37 -21.52 10.18
CA ASP A 74 -33.88 -20.66 9.11
C ASP A 74 -32.76 -20.46 8.10
N TRP A 75 -32.73 -21.35 7.10
CA TRP A 75 -31.73 -21.32 6.06
C TRP A 75 -31.79 -20.05 5.21
N LYS A 76 -32.96 -19.39 5.09
CA LYS A 76 -33.08 -18.15 4.31
C LYS A 76 -32.34 -17.02 5.01
N GLU A 77 -32.64 -16.81 6.29
CA GLU A 77 -32.00 -15.78 7.10
C GLU A 77 -30.52 -16.07 7.34
N THR A 78 -30.17 -17.35 7.52
CA THR A 78 -28.78 -17.78 7.69
C THR A 78 -27.94 -17.51 6.44
N ILE A 79 -28.44 -17.86 5.24
CA ILE A 79 -27.74 -17.57 3.98
C ILE A 79 -27.63 -16.06 3.74
N LEU A 80 -28.69 -15.30 4.03
CA LEU A 80 -28.66 -13.83 3.91
C LEU A 80 -27.61 -13.21 4.84
N SER A 81 -27.51 -13.73 6.07
CA SER A 81 -26.47 -13.33 7.02
C SER A 81 -25.06 -13.69 6.54
N MET A 82 -24.87 -14.86 5.94
CA MET A 82 -23.59 -15.26 5.31
C MET A 82 -23.15 -14.28 4.23
N ILE A 83 -24.07 -13.90 3.33
CA ILE A 83 -23.80 -12.93 2.27
C ILE A 83 -23.49 -11.55 2.87
N GLY A 84 -24.24 -11.11 3.88
CA GLY A 84 -23.99 -9.84 4.56
C GLY A 84 -22.60 -9.78 5.19
N HIS A 85 -22.21 -10.83 5.91
CA HIS A 85 -20.88 -10.94 6.53
C HIS A 85 -19.76 -11.06 5.49
N PHE A 86 -19.98 -11.76 4.38
CA PHE A 86 -19.05 -11.81 3.26
C PHE A 86 -18.83 -10.41 2.64
N CYS A 87 -19.92 -9.68 2.35
CA CYS A 87 -19.82 -8.32 1.82
C CYS A 87 -19.07 -7.39 2.78
N MET A 88 -19.32 -7.49 4.10
CA MET A 88 -18.58 -6.72 5.09
C MET A 88 -17.08 -7.05 5.08
N LEU A 89 -16.71 -8.33 4.99
CA LEU A 89 -15.32 -8.76 4.93
C LEU A 89 -14.63 -8.22 3.66
N VAL A 90 -15.25 -8.40 2.48
CA VAL A 90 -14.69 -7.93 1.21
C VAL A 90 -14.55 -6.40 1.18
N LEU A 91 -15.59 -5.68 1.60
CA LEU A 91 -15.53 -4.21 1.66
C LEU A 91 -14.43 -3.74 2.59
N SER A 92 -14.32 -4.32 3.78
CA SER A 92 -13.28 -3.94 4.75
C SER A 92 -11.87 -4.25 4.25
N PHE A 93 -11.69 -5.35 3.52
CA PHE A 93 -10.44 -5.69 2.84
C PHE A 93 -10.08 -4.62 1.80
N ILE A 94 -11.00 -4.30 0.89
CA ILE A 94 -10.76 -3.29 -0.16
C ILE A 94 -10.46 -1.92 0.46
N PHE A 95 -11.23 -1.48 1.46
CA PHE A 95 -11.00 -0.20 2.13
C PHE A 95 -9.65 -0.14 2.85
N SER A 96 -9.22 -1.23 3.47
CA SER A 96 -7.90 -1.31 4.09
C SER A 96 -6.78 -1.15 3.07
N MET A 97 -6.89 -1.81 1.91
CA MET A 97 -5.91 -1.70 0.83
C MET A 97 -5.87 -0.28 0.27
N LEU A 98 -7.04 0.31 0.01
CA LEU A 98 -7.15 1.71 -0.46
C LEU A 98 -6.56 2.69 0.55
N PHE A 99 -6.78 2.47 1.84
CA PHE A 99 -6.20 3.29 2.89
C PHE A 99 -4.67 3.22 2.86
N VAL A 100 -4.09 2.01 2.81
CA VAL A 100 -2.64 1.83 2.72
C VAL A 100 -2.09 2.46 1.45
N MET A 101 -2.78 2.28 0.32
CA MET A 101 -2.40 2.89 -0.96
C MET A 101 -2.35 4.42 -0.85
N VAL A 102 -3.40 5.05 -0.30
CA VAL A 102 -3.44 6.51 -0.07
C VAL A 102 -2.32 6.97 0.88
N VAL A 103 -2.05 6.21 1.94
CA VAL A 103 -0.96 6.52 2.88
C VAL A 103 0.41 6.40 2.21
N SER A 104 0.63 5.35 1.40
CA SER A 104 1.87 5.15 0.65
C SER A 104 2.09 6.25 -0.40
N PHE A 105 1.06 6.64 -1.16
CA PHE A 105 1.18 7.75 -2.12
C PHE A 105 1.45 9.09 -1.42
N GLY A 106 0.88 9.31 -0.24
CA GLY A 106 1.21 10.47 0.59
C GLY A 106 2.67 10.51 1.09
N GLY A 107 3.38 9.37 1.08
CA GLY A 107 4.78 9.27 1.50
C GLY A 107 5.80 9.07 0.37
N SER A 108 5.39 8.57 -0.80
CA SER A 108 6.32 8.16 -1.87
C SER A 108 6.79 9.31 -2.77
N GLU A 109 5.96 10.35 -2.96
CA GLU A 109 6.35 11.53 -3.76
C GLU A 109 7.54 12.26 -3.11
N THR A 110 7.54 12.38 -1.78
CA THR A 110 8.59 13.08 -1.04
C THR A 110 9.91 12.32 -0.97
N GLN A 111 9.93 10.98 -0.95
CA GLN A 111 11.19 10.23 -0.95
C GLN A 111 11.83 10.13 -2.34
N THR A 112 11.03 9.88 -3.37
CA THR A 112 11.54 9.66 -4.74
C THR A 112 12.07 10.95 -5.38
N GLU A 113 11.44 12.10 -5.09
CA GLU A 113 11.93 13.41 -5.56
C GLU A 113 13.25 13.80 -4.86
N ASN A 114 13.36 13.57 -3.56
CA ASN A 114 14.58 13.87 -2.80
C ASN A 114 15.78 13.02 -3.27
N GLU A 115 15.58 11.73 -3.57
CA GLU A 115 16.65 10.89 -4.12
C GLU A 115 17.07 11.31 -5.54
N LYS A 116 16.11 11.64 -6.41
CA LYS A 116 16.41 12.13 -7.76
C LYS A 116 17.13 13.48 -7.73
N GLN A 117 16.73 14.37 -6.83
CA GLN A 117 17.37 15.67 -6.68
C GLN A 117 18.78 15.53 -6.10
N ALA A 118 18.97 14.67 -5.09
CA ALA A 118 20.30 14.36 -4.57
C ALA A 118 21.23 13.75 -5.62
N ALA A 119 20.72 12.85 -6.48
CA ALA A 119 21.50 12.27 -7.58
C ALA A 119 21.87 13.31 -8.66
N ALA A 120 20.95 14.23 -8.98
CA ALA A 120 21.20 15.31 -9.94
C ALA A 120 22.24 16.32 -9.41
N ASP A 121 22.18 16.66 -8.12
CA ASP A 121 23.15 17.56 -7.48
C ASP A 121 24.54 16.90 -7.37
N LEU A 122 24.60 15.59 -7.12
CA LEU A 122 25.86 14.84 -7.09
C LEU A 122 26.53 14.81 -8.48
N GLN A 123 25.75 14.61 -9.55
CA GLN A 123 26.25 14.66 -10.92
C GLN A 123 26.80 16.05 -11.28
N LYS A 124 26.08 17.12 -10.94
CA LYS A 124 26.56 18.49 -11.18
C LYS A 124 27.87 18.77 -10.46
N LEU A 125 27.98 18.38 -9.19
CA LEU A 125 29.22 18.52 -8.43
C LEU A 125 30.37 17.76 -9.09
N GLN A 126 30.13 16.52 -9.53
CA GLN A 126 31.14 15.71 -10.19
C GLN A 126 31.60 16.33 -11.52
N ASP A 127 30.68 16.91 -12.30
CA ASP A 127 31.00 17.60 -13.55
C ASP A 127 31.78 18.91 -13.31
N ASP A 128 31.42 19.68 -12.29
CA ASP A 128 32.13 20.91 -11.91
C ASP A 128 33.57 20.60 -11.44
N PHE A 129 33.76 19.54 -10.64
CA PHE A 129 35.11 19.08 -10.27
C PHE A 129 35.95 18.68 -11.49
N ARG A 130 35.35 18.00 -12.48
CA ARG A 130 36.07 17.62 -13.72
C ARG A 130 36.48 18.83 -14.54
N LYS A 131 35.59 19.83 -14.68
CA LYS A 131 35.91 21.09 -15.37
C LYS A 131 37.04 21.84 -14.67
N GLN A 132 36.97 21.94 -13.35
CA GLN A 132 37.99 22.62 -12.56
C GLN A 132 39.37 21.97 -12.74
N GLN A 133 39.46 20.63 -12.75
CA GLN A 133 40.73 19.95 -13.02
C GLN A 133 41.26 20.20 -14.43
N GLN A 134 40.38 20.24 -15.44
CA GLN A 134 40.78 20.55 -16.82
C GLN A 134 41.29 21.99 -16.95
N GLU A 135 40.67 22.96 -16.27
CA GLU A 135 41.14 24.34 -16.25
C GLU A 135 42.50 24.47 -15.58
N ILE A 136 42.72 23.77 -14.46
CA ILE A 136 44.02 23.74 -13.78
C ILE A 136 45.09 23.15 -14.70
N GLN A 137 44.81 22.04 -15.39
CA GLN A 137 45.74 21.44 -16.35
C GLN A 137 46.07 22.38 -17.50
N LYS A 138 45.07 23.00 -18.13
CA LYS A 138 45.28 23.97 -19.21
C LYS A 138 46.09 25.17 -18.76
N ASN A 139 45.84 25.68 -17.55
CA ASN A 139 46.58 26.80 -17.01
C ASN A 139 48.05 26.41 -16.72
N TYR A 140 48.28 25.20 -16.21
CA TYR A 140 49.62 24.66 -16.00
C TYR A 140 50.40 24.50 -17.31
N GLU A 141 49.75 23.95 -18.35
CA GLU A 141 50.34 23.85 -19.70
C GLU A 141 50.66 25.23 -20.30
N ALA A 142 49.77 26.21 -20.13
CA ALA A 142 49.99 27.58 -20.59
C ALA A 142 51.18 28.25 -19.88
N ILE A 143 51.32 28.04 -18.58
CA ILE A 143 52.44 28.56 -17.78
C ILE A 143 53.76 27.90 -18.21
N MET A 144 53.79 26.57 -18.39
CA MET A 144 54.98 25.86 -18.86
C MET A 144 55.40 26.33 -20.25
N LYS A 145 54.44 26.51 -21.18
CA LYS A 145 54.71 27.04 -22.52
C LYS A 145 55.21 28.48 -22.50
N ALA A 146 54.76 29.31 -21.57
CA ALA A 146 55.27 30.66 -21.39
C ALA A 146 56.68 30.69 -20.80
N TYR A 147 57.03 29.71 -19.94
CA TYR A 147 58.36 29.58 -19.34
C TYR A 147 59.41 29.02 -20.31
N ASP A 148 59.00 28.16 -21.26
CA ASP A 148 59.86 27.57 -22.30
C ASP A 148 60.13 28.52 -23.49
N MET A 149 59.60 29.74 -23.48
CA MET A 149 59.94 30.73 -24.50
C MET A 149 61.35 31.29 -24.25
N PRO A 150 62.26 31.27 -25.25
CA PRO A 150 63.57 31.87 -25.10
C PRO A 150 63.41 33.38 -24.90
N VAL A 151 63.96 33.87 -23.79
CA VAL A 151 64.10 35.30 -23.51
C VAL A 151 64.95 35.91 -24.62
N GLN A 152 64.33 36.66 -25.52
CA GLN A 152 65.02 37.55 -26.47
C GLN A 152 65.35 38.88 -25.80
#